data_AF-A0A958GNN4-F1
#
_entry.id   AF-A0A958GNN4-F1
#
_cell.length_a   1.000
_cell.length_b   1.000
_cell.length_c   1.000
_cell.angle_alpha   90.00
_cell.angle_beta   90.00
_cell.angle_gamma   90.00
#
_symmetry.space_group_name_H-M   'P 1'
#
loop_
_entity.id
_entity.type
_entity.pdbx_description
1 polymer ?
#
loop_
_entity_poly.entity_id
_entity_poly.type
_entity_poly.pdbx_seq_one_letter_code
_entity_poly.pdbx_strand_id
1 'polypeptide(L)'
;MSKFRLTTAALSLTMLFSGCNGASVAPSNSDLYECPPSPNCVTSTTNPENESYVPPIHTMCPPEAAIEHAKSVISRLPRASLVQTREQYLHFTFQSRVFGFIDDLELRYQPEQSVFAIRSVSRTGYYDFGVNKARVETLRPLLQTCSSAGRTGYGVSHQRLPASFEMGVADRTGAQAVANSDDVFDAEWTGTSGLVKNVDPHVLGNDQPGE
;
A
#
# COMPACT_ATOMS: atom_id res chain seq x y z
N MET A 1 69.14 -28.85 -38.79
CA MET A 1 67.74 -29.07 -39.20
C MET A 1 66.84 -28.37 -38.20
N SER A 2 65.96 -27.50 -38.71
CA SER A 2 65.00 -26.67 -37.97
C SER A 2 63.96 -27.49 -37.18
N LYS A 3 63.37 -26.88 -36.12
CA LYS A 3 61.97 -26.95 -35.64
C LYS A 3 61.93 -26.83 -34.11
N PHE A 4 61.02 -26.16 -33.42
CA PHE A 4 59.92 -25.23 -33.72
C PHE A 4 59.55 -24.67 -32.32
N ARG A 5 59.41 -23.35 -32.14
CA ARG A 5 58.93 -22.78 -30.87
C ARG A 5 57.42 -22.97 -30.79
N LEU A 6 56.91 -23.46 -29.65
CA LEU A 6 55.49 -23.49 -29.36
C LEU A 6 55.24 -22.79 -28.03
N THR A 7 54.97 -21.48 -28.10
CA THR A 7 54.47 -20.68 -26.99
C THR A 7 52.97 -20.93 -26.86
N THR A 8 52.55 -21.58 -25.79
CA THR A 8 51.13 -21.72 -25.44
C THR A 8 50.60 -20.41 -24.88
N ALA A 9 49.89 -19.64 -25.71
CA ALA A 9 48.99 -18.60 -25.26
C ALA A 9 47.67 -19.25 -24.80
N ALA A 10 47.44 -19.33 -23.49
CA ALA A 10 46.16 -19.78 -22.95
C ALA A 10 45.27 -18.57 -22.64
N LEU A 11 44.18 -18.53 -23.39
CA LEU A 11 43.11 -17.55 -23.48
C LEU A 11 42.48 -17.24 -22.11
N SER A 12 42.60 -16.00 -21.62
CA SER A 12 41.80 -15.50 -20.50
C SER A 12 40.35 -15.34 -20.95
N LEU A 13 39.47 -16.26 -20.52
CA LEU A 13 38.03 -16.14 -20.68
C LEU A 13 37.47 -15.27 -19.54
N THR A 14 37.54 -13.95 -19.70
CA THR A 14 36.78 -13.01 -18.86
C THR A 14 35.29 -13.14 -19.18
N MET A 15 34.56 -13.86 -18.33
CA MET A 15 33.09 -13.80 -18.30
C MET A 15 32.66 -12.40 -17.82
N LEU A 16 32.38 -11.52 -18.77
CA LEU A 16 31.68 -10.28 -18.53
C LEU A 16 30.20 -10.63 -18.31
N PHE A 17 29.80 -10.83 -17.05
CA PHE A 17 28.40 -10.75 -16.68
C PHE A 17 27.96 -9.28 -16.81
N SER A 18 27.48 -8.92 -18.00
CA SER A 18 26.69 -7.69 -18.18
C SER A 18 25.40 -7.85 -17.39
N GLY A 19 25.39 -7.32 -16.17
CA GLY A 19 24.17 -7.05 -15.44
C GLY A 19 23.35 -6.03 -16.22
N CYS A 20 22.22 -6.46 -16.77
CA CYS A 20 21.24 -5.53 -17.32
C CYS A 20 20.61 -4.80 -16.13
N ASN A 21 21.05 -3.57 -15.87
CA ASN A 21 20.35 -2.66 -14.96
C ASN A 21 19.00 -2.37 -15.61
N GLY A 22 17.95 -3.10 -15.20
CA GLY A 22 16.57 -2.80 -15.56
C GLY A 22 16.16 -1.49 -14.91
N ALA A 23 16.60 -0.37 -15.46
CA ALA A 23 16.05 0.93 -15.13
C ALA A 23 14.60 0.93 -15.61
N SER A 24 13.66 0.83 -14.68
CA SER A 24 12.25 1.08 -14.96
C SER A 24 12.13 2.52 -15.45
N VAL A 25 11.94 2.69 -16.75
CA VAL A 25 11.62 3.99 -17.33
C VAL A 25 10.18 4.27 -16.92
N ALA A 26 9.91 5.42 -16.31
CA ALA A 26 8.55 5.89 -16.12
C ALA A 26 8.15 6.70 -17.36
N PRO A 27 7.24 6.20 -18.21
CA PRO A 27 6.38 7.14 -18.92
C PRO A 27 4.99 6.56 -19.29
N SER A 28 3.95 7.07 -18.65
CA SER A 28 2.73 7.57 -19.33
C SER A 28 1.68 7.99 -18.30
N ASN A 29 1.33 9.28 -18.30
CA ASN A 29 0.13 9.93 -17.73
C ASN A 29 -0.34 9.57 -16.30
N SER A 30 0.41 8.75 -15.55
CA SER A 30 0.02 8.19 -14.25
C SER A 30 1.11 8.32 -13.17
N ASP A 31 2.28 8.86 -13.51
CA ASP A 31 3.45 9.10 -12.63
C ASP A 31 3.96 7.88 -11.81
N LEU A 32 3.40 6.68 -12.00
CA LEU A 32 3.87 5.43 -11.43
C LEU A 32 4.86 4.74 -12.40
N TYR A 33 5.82 3.99 -11.86
CA TYR A 33 6.69 3.16 -12.69
C TYR A 33 5.91 2.00 -13.35
N GLU A 34 6.39 1.51 -14.50
CA GLU A 34 5.79 0.33 -15.12
C GLU A 34 6.06 -0.93 -14.28
N CYS A 35 5.10 -1.86 -14.28
CA CYS A 35 5.37 -3.20 -13.74
C CYS A 35 6.36 -3.93 -14.66
N PRO A 36 7.41 -4.56 -14.11
CA PRO A 36 8.20 -5.50 -14.89
C PRO A 36 7.34 -6.69 -15.33
N PRO A 37 7.79 -7.50 -16.32
CA PRO A 37 7.06 -8.69 -16.78
C PRO A 37 6.92 -9.81 -15.74
N SER A 38 7.59 -9.71 -14.60
CA SER A 38 7.54 -10.71 -13.54
C SER A 38 6.20 -10.65 -12.78
N PRO A 39 5.66 -11.79 -12.32
CA PRO A 39 4.33 -11.87 -11.71
C PRO A 39 4.26 -11.28 -10.29
N ASN A 40 5.36 -10.76 -9.77
CA ASN A 40 5.50 -10.14 -8.46
C ASN A 40 5.23 -8.62 -8.49
N CYS A 41 4.36 -8.15 -9.39
CA CYS A 41 3.97 -6.75 -9.48
C CYS A 41 2.46 -6.62 -9.65
N VAL A 42 1.86 -5.67 -8.94
CA VAL A 42 0.49 -5.23 -9.20
C VAL A 42 0.43 -3.73 -9.40
N THR A 43 -0.47 -3.27 -10.27
CA THR A 43 -0.66 -1.85 -10.59
C THR A 43 -2.09 -1.52 -10.99
N SER A 44 -2.53 -0.29 -10.75
CA SER A 44 -3.80 0.24 -11.24
C SER A 44 -3.77 0.81 -12.65
N THR A 45 -2.58 0.91 -13.26
CA THR A 45 -2.39 1.62 -14.54
C THR A 45 -2.38 0.69 -15.76
N THR A 46 -2.39 -0.63 -15.54
CA THR A 46 -2.50 -1.62 -16.61
C THR A 46 -3.96 -1.88 -16.99
N ASN A 47 -4.19 -2.65 -18.06
CA ASN A 47 -5.53 -3.07 -18.47
C ASN A 47 -6.22 -3.85 -17.33
N PRO A 48 -7.49 -3.56 -16.98
CA PRO A 48 -8.27 -4.31 -16.00
C PRO A 48 -8.34 -5.83 -16.20
N GLU A 49 -8.14 -6.33 -17.41
CA GLU A 49 -8.09 -7.76 -17.74
C GLU A 49 -6.74 -8.41 -17.44
N ASN A 50 -5.70 -7.63 -17.11
CA ASN A 50 -4.37 -8.14 -16.79
C ASN A 50 -4.31 -8.71 -15.37
N GLU A 51 -3.59 -9.82 -15.16
CA GLU A 51 -3.43 -10.45 -13.85
C GLU A 51 -2.76 -9.54 -12.80
N SER A 52 -1.91 -8.61 -13.24
CA SER A 52 -1.26 -7.61 -12.40
C SER A 52 -2.19 -6.44 -12.04
N TYR A 53 -3.41 -6.39 -12.57
CA TYR A 53 -4.31 -5.28 -12.29
C TYR A 53 -4.85 -5.31 -10.86
N VAL A 54 -4.86 -4.14 -10.22
CA VAL A 54 -5.60 -3.88 -8.98
C VAL A 54 -6.39 -2.57 -9.10
N PRO A 55 -7.67 -2.53 -8.68
CA PRO A 55 -8.45 -1.29 -8.75
C PRO A 55 -7.81 -0.16 -7.92
N PRO A 56 -7.80 1.09 -8.43
CA PRO A 56 -7.46 2.27 -7.64
C PRO A 56 -8.22 2.32 -6.32
N ILE A 57 -7.66 2.99 -5.32
CA ILE A 57 -8.32 3.15 -4.02
C ILE A 57 -9.03 4.50 -3.99
N HIS A 58 -10.37 4.50 -4.03
CA HIS A 58 -11.14 5.72 -3.75
C HIS A 58 -10.88 6.20 -2.33
N THR A 59 -10.75 7.51 -2.13
CA THR A 59 -10.60 8.11 -0.81
C THR A 59 -11.71 9.10 -0.53
N MET A 60 -12.21 9.09 0.70
CA MET A 60 -13.13 10.10 1.22
C MET A 60 -12.39 11.30 1.82
N CYS A 61 -11.05 11.30 1.79
CA CYS A 61 -10.29 12.45 2.24
C CYS A 61 -10.51 13.66 1.32
N PRO A 62 -10.62 14.87 1.89
CA PRO A 62 -10.48 16.10 1.11
C PRO A 62 -9.14 16.09 0.33
N PRO A 63 -9.10 16.63 -0.90
CA PRO A 63 -7.89 16.63 -1.72
C PRO A 63 -6.64 17.16 -1.04
N GLU A 64 -6.78 18.20 -0.21
CA GLU A 64 -5.71 18.81 0.57
C GLU A 64 -5.17 17.94 1.70
N ALA A 65 -5.92 16.92 2.12
CA ALA A 65 -5.58 16.03 3.23
C ALA A 65 -5.18 14.62 2.77
N ALA A 66 -5.52 14.22 1.54
CA ALA A 66 -5.38 12.85 1.07
C ALA A 66 -3.93 12.32 1.16
N ILE A 67 -2.96 13.09 0.65
CA ILE A 67 -1.54 12.68 0.65
C ILE A 67 -0.98 12.58 2.07
N GLU A 68 -1.23 13.56 2.93
CA GLU A 68 -0.72 13.52 4.30
C GLU A 68 -1.40 12.44 5.15
N HIS A 69 -2.70 12.18 4.92
CA HIS A 69 -3.37 11.03 5.52
C HIS A 69 -2.72 9.71 5.08
N ALA A 70 -2.54 9.49 3.77
CA ALA A 70 -1.93 8.28 3.24
C ALA A 70 -0.50 8.08 3.79
N LYS A 71 0.30 9.15 3.79
CA LYS A 71 1.65 9.15 4.36
C LYS A 71 1.64 8.78 5.85
N SER A 72 0.75 9.37 6.64
CA SER A 72 0.60 9.09 8.07
C SER A 72 0.15 7.66 8.35
N VAL A 73 -0.81 7.14 7.60
CA VAL A 73 -1.27 5.74 7.68
C VAL A 73 -0.12 4.78 7.36
N ILE A 74 0.53 4.95 6.21
CA ILE A 74 1.54 4.00 5.73
C ILE A 74 2.81 4.05 6.61
N SER A 75 3.21 5.23 7.08
CA SER A 75 4.40 5.37 7.95
C SER A 75 4.26 4.69 9.32
N ARG A 76 3.03 4.39 9.76
CA ARG A 76 2.76 3.65 11.00
C ARG A 76 2.78 2.14 10.81
N LEU A 77 2.89 1.66 9.58
CA LEU A 77 2.92 0.24 9.30
C LEU A 77 4.30 -0.35 9.60
N PRO A 78 4.39 -1.56 10.15
CA PRO A 78 5.65 -2.22 10.39
C PRO A 78 6.50 -2.33 9.12
N ARG A 79 7.79 -2.00 9.25
CA ARG A 79 8.82 -2.15 8.21
C ARG A 79 8.55 -1.30 6.96
N ALA A 80 7.65 -0.32 7.03
CA ALA A 80 7.47 0.69 6.00
C ALA A 80 8.53 1.79 6.15
N SER A 81 9.12 2.23 5.04
CA SER A 81 10.07 3.35 5.01
C SER A 81 9.73 4.27 3.86
N LEU A 82 9.49 5.56 4.17
CA LEU A 82 9.25 6.58 3.16
C LEU A 82 10.55 6.87 2.39
N VAL A 83 10.54 6.60 1.09
CA VAL A 83 11.70 6.80 0.20
C VAL A 83 11.60 8.15 -0.51
N GLN A 84 10.40 8.50 -0.97
CA GLN A 84 10.20 9.74 -1.72
C GLN A 84 8.81 10.32 -1.53
N THR A 85 8.75 11.65 -1.45
CA THR A 85 7.52 12.43 -1.54
C THR A 85 7.67 13.47 -2.64
N ARG A 86 6.63 13.59 -3.48
CA ARG A 86 6.41 14.71 -4.41
C ARG A 86 4.93 15.10 -4.28
N GLU A 87 4.48 16.17 -4.95
CA GLU A 87 3.14 16.77 -4.76
C GLU A 87 2.01 15.77 -4.50
N GLN A 88 1.73 14.90 -5.47
CA GLN A 88 0.65 13.93 -5.39
C GLN A 88 1.18 12.49 -5.39
N TYR A 89 2.46 12.30 -5.08
CA TYR A 89 3.15 11.02 -5.19
C TYR A 89 3.88 10.65 -3.90
N LEU A 90 3.70 9.40 -3.49
CA LEU A 90 4.39 8.77 -2.37
C LEU A 90 5.06 7.49 -2.81
N HIS A 91 6.29 7.28 -2.36
CA HIS A 91 7.03 6.03 -2.54
C HIS A 91 7.52 5.53 -1.19
N PHE A 92 7.10 4.33 -0.85
CA PHE A 92 7.53 3.59 0.33
C PHE A 92 8.25 2.31 -0.08
N THR A 93 9.09 1.82 0.84
CA THR A 93 9.62 0.46 0.79
C THR A 93 9.12 -0.35 1.97
N PHE A 94 8.89 -1.64 1.75
CA PHE A 94 8.58 -2.62 2.78
C PHE A 94 9.66 -3.70 2.76
N GLN A 95 10.28 -3.94 3.91
CA GLN A 95 11.25 -5.03 4.05
C GLN A 95 10.58 -6.26 4.66
N SER A 96 10.75 -7.42 4.03
CA SER A 96 10.30 -8.70 4.58
C SER A 96 11.19 -9.13 5.75
N ARG A 97 10.57 -9.68 6.80
CA ARG A 97 11.25 -10.05 8.06
C ARG A 97 12.21 -11.23 7.90
N VAL A 98 11.81 -12.25 7.13
CA VAL A 98 12.50 -13.55 7.09
C VAL A 98 13.54 -13.62 5.98
N PHE A 99 13.20 -13.12 4.79
CA PHE A 99 14.04 -13.24 3.60
C PHE A 99 14.71 -11.93 3.17
N GLY A 100 14.37 -10.81 3.82
CA GLY A 100 14.98 -9.50 3.54
C GLY A 100 14.62 -8.90 2.17
N PHE A 101 13.68 -9.49 1.42
CA PHE A 101 13.12 -8.89 0.20
C PHE A 101 12.61 -7.48 0.45
N ILE A 102 12.86 -6.61 -0.52
CA ILE A 102 12.42 -5.22 -0.51
C ILE A 102 11.34 -5.08 -1.56
N ASP A 103 10.17 -4.64 -1.12
CA ASP A 103 9.06 -4.31 -1.99
C ASP A 103 8.88 -2.80 -2.04
N ASP A 104 8.66 -2.25 -3.24
CA ASP A 104 8.30 -0.86 -3.45
C ASP A 104 6.77 -0.72 -3.50
N LEU A 105 6.26 0.29 -2.80
CA LEU A 105 4.87 0.72 -2.82
C LEU A 105 4.83 2.17 -3.30
N GLU A 106 4.13 2.42 -4.40
CA GLU A 106 3.96 3.75 -4.97
C GLU A 106 2.48 4.12 -5.01
N LEU A 107 2.18 5.37 -4.65
CA LEU A 107 0.83 5.92 -4.71
C LEU A 107 0.87 7.22 -5.49
N ARG A 108 -0.07 7.38 -6.42
CA ARG A 108 -0.37 8.64 -7.11
C ARG A 108 -1.80 9.04 -6.83
N TYR A 109 -1.99 10.12 -6.07
CA TYR A 109 -3.32 10.69 -5.83
C TYR A 109 -3.82 11.43 -7.08
N GLN A 110 -5.05 11.20 -7.50
CA GLN A 110 -5.70 11.88 -8.63
C GLN A 110 -6.92 12.66 -8.10
N PRO A 111 -6.77 13.97 -7.79
CA PRO A 111 -7.81 14.76 -7.12
C PRO A 111 -9.15 14.77 -7.86
N GLU A 112 -9.12 14.82 -9.18
CA GLU A 112 -10.28 14.94 -10.06
C GLU A 112 -11.21 13.72 -9.93
N GLN A 113 -10.64 12.58 -9.55
CA GLN A 113 -11.35 11.31 -9.38
C GLN A 113 -11.43 10.89 -7.91
N SER A 114 -10.72 11.58 -7.01
CA SER A 114 -10.56 11.22 -5.61
C SER A 114 -10.10 9.76 -5.43
N VAL A 115 -9.09 9.35 -6.20
CA VAL A 115 -8.49 8.00 -6.13
C VAL A 115 -6.99 8.06 -5.92
N PHE A 116 -6.45 7.01 -5.31
CA PHE A 116 -5.04 6.66 -5.41
C PHE A 116 -4.86 5.57 -6.47
N ALA A 117 -4.17 5.90 -7.56
CA ALA A 117 -3.53 4.87 -8.37
C ALA A 117 -2.35 4.30 -7.58
N ILE A 118 -2.17 2.99 -7.63
CA ILE A 118 -1.21 2.28 -6.78
C ILE A 118 -0.37 1.32 -7.61
N ARG A 119 0.88 1.15 -7.21
CA ARG A 119 1.79 0.09 -7.67
C ARG A 119 2.47 -0.54 -6.47
N SER A 120 2.58 -1.86 -6.47
CA SER A 120 3.21 -2.65 -5.41
C SER A 120 4.04 -3.74 -6.07
N VAL A 121 5.35 -3.78 -5.84
CA VAL A 121 6.28 -4.66 -6.57
C VAL A 121 7.47 -5.10 -5.72
N SER A 122 7.97 -6.30 -5.93
CA SER A 122 9.24 -6.74 -5.32
C SER A 122 10.43 -6.41 -6.22
N ARG A 123 11.52 -5.87 -5.66
CA ARG A 123 12.75 -5.54 -6.42
C ARG A 123 13.47 -6.75 -6.98
N THR A 124 13.31 -7.88 -6.31
CA THR A 124 13.99 -9.14 -6.61
C THR A 124 13.07 -10.32 -6.34
N GLY A 125 13.37 -11.48 -6.93
CA GLY A 125 12.52 -12.67 -6.85
C GLY A 125 11.54 -12.70 -8.01
N TYR A 126 11.17 -13.91 -8.46
CA TYR A 126 10.22 -14.07 -9.56
C TYR A 126 8.77 -14.09 -9.06
N TYR A 127 8.54 -14.64 -7.87
CA TYR A 127 7.22 -14.83 -7.30
C TYR A 127 7.16 -14.31 -5.87
N ASP A 128 6.06 -13.65 -5.52
CA ASP A 128 5.81 -13.02 -4.23
C ASP A 128 4.67 -13.69 -3.45
N PHE A 129 4.11 -14.80 -3.94
CA PHE A 129 2.95 -15.47 -3.35
C PHE A 129 1.75 -14.53 -3.11
N GLY A 130 1.58 -13.50 -3.95
CA GLY A 130 0.49 -12.54 -3.84
C GLY A 130 0.65 -11.50 -2.73
N VAL A 131 1.83 -11.42 -2.12
CA VAL A 131 2.20 -10.41 -1.11
C VAL A 131 1.90 -9.00 -1.62
N ASN A 132 2.28 -8.66 -2.85
CA ASN A 132 2.10 -7.29 -3.32
C ASN A 132 0.61 -6.94 -3.51
N LYS A 133 -0.23 -7.91 -3.90
CA LYS A 133 -1.69 -7.75 -3.98
C LYS A 133 -2.33 -7.63 -2.61
N ALA A 134 -1.97 -8.50 -1.67
CA ALA A 134 -2.48 -8.46 -0.31
C ALA A 134 -2.13 -7.13 0.40
N ARG A 135 -1.01 -6.49 0.04
CA ARG A 135 -0.64 -5.13 0.51
C ARG A 135 -1.64 -4.08 0.10
N VAL A 136 -1.99 -4.06 -1.19
CA VAL A 136 -2.97 -3.12 -1.71
C VAL A 136 -4.32 -3.32 -1.02
N GLU A 137 -4.76 -4.57 -0.85
CA GLU A 137 -6.05 -4.86 -0.21
C GLU A 137 -6.07 -4.52 1.29
N THR A 138 -4.96 -4.71 2.00
CA THR A 138 -4.84 -4.30 3.42
C THR A 138 -4.86 -2.78 3.56
N LEU A 139 -4.23 -2.05 2.63
CA LEU A 139 -4.21 -0.59 2.63
C LEU A 139 -5.56 0.02 2.23
N ARG A 140 -6.34 -0.68 1.41
CA ARG A 140 -7.60 -0.18 0.83
C ARG A 140 -8.53 0.46 1.86
N PRO A 141 -8.96 -0.20 2.95
CA PRO A 141 -9.85 0.41 3.94
C PRO A 141 -9.18 1.57 4.71
N LEU A 142 -7.87 1.50 4.94
CA LEU A 142 -7.12 2.53 5.67
C LEU A 142 -6.99 3.84 4.89
N LEU A 143 -6.96 3.75 3.56
CA LEU A 143 -6.84 4.88 2.65
C LEU A 143 -8.21 5.38 2.14
N GLN A 144 -9.24 4.55 2.21
CA GLN A 144 -10.63 4.93 1.90
C GLN A 144 -11.18 5.93 2.91
N THR A 145 -10.92 5.71 4.19
CA THR A 145 -11.43 6.55 5.26
C THR A 145 -10.47 7.70 5.55
N CYS A 146 -11.00 8.89 5.80
CA CYS A 146 -10.19 9.99 6.30
C CYS A 146 -10.33 10.08 7.81
N SER A 147 -9.23 9.92 8.53
CA SER A 147 -9.24 10.30 9.95
C SER A 147 -9.07 11.80 9.98
N SER A 148 -10.04 12.53 10.54
CA SER A 148 -9.94 13.98 10.73
C SER A 148 -8.87 14.32 11.77
N ALA A 149 -7.60 14.09 11.44
CA ALA A 149 -6.46 14.51 12.21
C ALA A 149 -6.35 16.04 12.05
N GLY A 150 -7.03 16.78 12.92
CA GLY A 150 -6.88 18.24 13.03
C GLY A 150 -8.07 19.08 12.55
N ARG A 151 -9.29 18.82 13.04
CA ARG A 151 -10.22 19.95 13.25
C ARG A 151 -9.85 20.68 14.55
N THR A 152 -8.72 21.39 14.55
CA THR A 152 -8.50 22.47 15.52
C THR A 152 -8.86 23.78 14.85
N GLY A 153 -10.03 24.32 15.21
CA GLY A 153 -10.32 25.76 15.08
C GLY A 153 -10.95 26.24 13.78
N TYR A 154 -12.25 25.98 13.60
CA TYR A 154 -13.13 26.97 12.98
C TYR A 154 -14.44 26.96 13.78
N GLY A 155 -14.59 27.92 14.68
CA GLY A 155 -15.75 28.03 15.56
C GLY A 155 -16.93 28.69 14.85
N VAL A 156 -18.12 28.08 14.96
CA VAL A 156 -19.49 28.64 14.94
C VAL A 156 -20.38 27.45 15.41
N SER A 157 -21.33 27.48 16.33
CA SER A 157 -21.95 28.45 17.23
C SER A 157 -22.57 27.60 18.35
N HIS A 158 -22.50 28.04 19.62
CA HIS A 158 -23.28 27.44 20.69
C HIS A 158 -24.79 27.68 20.43
N GLN A 159 -25.47 26.74 19.79
CA GLN A 159 -26.90 26.59 20.00
C GLN A 159 -27.11 25.85 21.32
N ARG A 160 -27.64 26.61 22.28
CA ARG A 160 -28.05 26.20 23.62
C ARG A 160 -29.06 25.04 23.51
N LEU A 161 -28.67 23.85 23.97
CA LEU A 161 -29.58 22.72 24.19
C LEU A 161 -30.59 23.10 25.30
N PRO A 162 -31.90 22.84 25.15
CA PRO A 162 -32.82 22.93 26.26
C PRO A 162 -32.54 21.83 27.28
N ALA A 163 -32.58 22.23 28.56
CA ALA A 163 -32.44 21.36 29.70
C ALA A 163 -33.68 20.47 29.84
N SER A 164 -33.56 19.19 29.51
CA SER A 164 -34.20 18.05 30.17
C SER A 164 -34.08 16.80 29.29
N PHE A 165 -33.04 16.00 29.53
CA PHE A 165 -33.12 14.58 29.21
C PHE A 165 -32.46 13.83 30.36
N GLU A 166 -33.27 13.02 31.03
CA GLU A 166 -32.90 12.33 32.26
C GLU A 166 -31.81 11.27 32.05
N MET A 167 -31.08 11.07 33.13
CA MET A 167 -29.90 10.24 33.26
C MET A 167 -30.30 8.76 33.32
N GLY A 168 -30.10 8.04 32.21
CA GLY A 168 -30.14 6.58 32.19
C GLY A 168 -28.76 6.02 32.51
N VAL A 169 -28.55 5.60 33.76
CA VAL A 169 -27.38 4.80 34.16
C VAL A 169 -27.54 3.40 33.58
N ALA A 170 -26.65 2.99 32.67
CA ALA A 170 -26.50 1.60 32.24
C ALA A 170 -25.01 1.24 32.19
N ASP A 171 -24.62 0.58 33.27
CA ASP A 171 -23.67 -0.51 33.47
C ASP A 171 -22.46 -0.74 32.53
N ARG A 172 -21.33 -1.06 33.19
CA ARG A 172 -20.07 -1.49 32.60
C ARG A 172 -20.19 -2.96 32.21
N THR A 173 -19.91 -3.31 30.96
CA THR A 173 -19.04 -4.44 30.59
C THR A 173 -19.04 -4.58 29.08
N GLY A 174 -17.86 -4.41 28.47
CA GLY A 174 -17.69 -4.58 27.04
C GLY A 174 -16.35 -4.03 26.60
N ALA A 175 -15.27 -4.53 27.19
CA ALA A 175 -13.95 -4.37 26.61
C ALA A 175 -13.96 -5.08 25.24
N GLN A 176 -14.25 -4.33 24.18
CA GLN A 176 -14.00 -4.79 22.82
C GLN A 176 -12.48 -4.93 22.68
N ALA A 177 -12.05 -6.16 22.43
CA ALA A 177 -10.71 -6.46 21.98
C ALA A 177 -10.50 -5.77 20.63
N VAL A 178 -9.93 -4.56 20.68
CA VAL A 178 -9.31 -3.94 19.52
C VAL A 178 -8.15 -4.87 19.17
N ALA A 179 -8.25 -5.61 18.06
CA ALA A 179 -7.09 -6.32 17.52
C ALA A 179 -5.99 -5.27 17.36
N ASN A 180 -4.86 -5.46 18.06
CA ASN A 180 -3.75 -4.54 17.98
C ASN A 180 -3.30 -4.48 16.52
N SER A 181 -3.02 -3.27 16.02
CA SER A 181 -2.49 -3.07 14.67
C SER A 181 -1.27 -3.96 14.42
N ASP A 182 -0.53 -4.33 15.47
CA ASP A 182 0.64 -5.20 15.38
C ASP A 182 0.28 -6.61 14.89
N ASP A 183 -0.87 -7.17 15.28
CA ASP A 183 -1.29 -8.53 14.91
C ASP A 183 -1.74 -8.64 13.43
N VAL A 184 -2.25 -7.55 12.83
CA VAL A 184 -2.67 -7.49 11.42
C VAL A 184 -1.47 -7.43 10.48
N PHE A 185 -0.33 -6.91 10.94
CA PHE A 185 0.87 -6.69 10.11
C PHE A 185 2.03 -7.66 10.39
N ASP A 186 1.94 -8.47 11.45
CA ASP A 186 2.92 -9.51 11.79
C ASP A 186 2.54 -10.93 11.35
N ALA A 187 1.33 -11.15 10.84
CA ALA A 187 1.04 -12.36 10.05
C ALA A 187 1.93 -12.30 8.80
N GLU A 188 3.01 -13.07 8.84
CA GLU A 188 4.11 -12.99 7.89
C GLU A 188 3.59 -12.91 6.46
N TRP A 189 4.10 -11.95 5.69
CA TRP A 189 3.90 -11.82 4.24
C TRP A 189 4.49 -13.05 3.51
N THR A 190 3.95 -14.23 3.75
CA THR A 190 4.37 -15.56 3.24
C THR A 190 3.34 -16.17 2.31
N GLY A 191 2.32 -15.40 1.91
CA GLY A 191 1.33 -15.84 0.93
C GLY A 191 0.39 -16.95 1.43
N THR A 192 0.33 -17.21 2.73
CA THR A 192 -0.80 -17.96 3.29
C THR A 192 -2.00 -17.04 3.39
N SER A 193 -3.09 -17.42 2.71
CA SER A 193 -4.43 -16.86 2.87
C SER A 193 -4.88 -16.91 4.34
N GLY A 194 -4.39 -16.00 5.15
CA GLY A 194 -4.92 -15.66 6.46
C GLY A 194 -6.23 -14.92 6.22
N LEU A 195 -7.31 -15.69 6.22
CA LEU A 195 -8.68 -15.23 6.26
C LEU A 195 -8.82 -13.91 7.04
N VAL A 196 -9.21 -12.84 6.34
CA VAL A 196 -9.91 -11.71 6.93
C VAL A 196 -11.24 -12.25 7.46
N LYS A 197 -11.20 -12.90 8.62
CA LYS A 197 -12.38 -13.19 9.42
C LYS A 197 -12.47 -12.09 10.45
N ASN A 198 -13.63 -11.44 10.45
CA ASN A 198 -14.09 -10.40 11.38
C ASN A 198 -13.90 -8.97 10.88
N VAL A 199 -14.56 -8.66 9.76
CA VAL A 199 -15.37 -7.44 9.72
C VAL A 199 -16.81 -7.90 9.77
N ASP A 200 -17.50 -7.58 10.86
CA ASP A 200 -18.89 -7.96 11.08
C ASP A 200 -19.79 -7.17 10.09
N PRO A 201 -20.52 -7.82 9.16
CA PRO A 201 -21.29 -7.12 8.13
C PRO A 201 -22.61 -6.53 8.65
N HIS A 202 -22.87 -6.55 9.95
CA HIS A 202 -24.12 -6.08 10.57
C HIS A 202 -24.07 -4.64 11.14
N VAL A 203 -23.24 -3.77 10.57
CA VAL A 203 -23.29 -2.31 10.83
C VAL A 203 -23.59 -1.55 9.54
N LEU A 204 -24.70 -1.91 8.88
CA LEU A 204 -25.43 -1.01 8.00
C LEU A 204 -26.83 -0.87 8.60
N GLY A 205 -27.00 0.21 9.37
CA GLY A 205 -28.26 0.56 10.01
C GLY A 205 -29.34 0.83 8.96
N ASN A 206 -30.46 0.13 9.13
CA ASN A 206 -31.74 0.52 8.58
C ASN A 206 -32.20 1.80 9.30
N ASP A 207 -32.42 2.87 8.55
CA ASP A 207 -33.32 3.95 8.94
C ASP A 207 -34.30 4.18 7.78
N GLN A 208 -35.43 3.47 7.82
CA GLN A 208 -36.66 3.93 7.17
C GLN A 208 -37.55 4.56 8.26
N PRO A 209 -37.94 5.84 8.16
CA PRO A 209 -39.08 6.32 8.91
C PRO A 209 -40.35 5.79 8.24
N GLY A 210 -41.24 5.22 9.06
CA GLY A 210 -42.55 4.74 8.62
C GLY A 210 -43.54 5.88 8.37
N GLU A 211 -44.42 5.63 7.39
CA GLU A 211 -45.82 6.04 7.36
C GLU A 211 -46.65 4.83 6.93
#